data_AF-A0A939CDD9-F1
#
_entry.id   AF-A0A939CDD9-F1
#
_cell.length_a   1.000
_cell.length_b   1.000
_cell.length_c   1.000
_cell.angle_alpha   90.00
_cell.angle_beta   90.00
_cell.angle_gamma   90.00
#
_symmetry.space_group_name_H-M   'P 1'
#
loop_
_entity.id
_entity.type
_entity.pdbx_description
1 polymer ?
#
loop_
_entity_poly.entity_id
_entity_poly.type
_entity_poly.pdbx_seq_one_letter_code
_entity_poly.pdbx_strand_id
1 'polypeptide(L)' 'IGDAGGNILSAATSTNREGIATLRFMVEISDASGLDPLLASISSVDSVYDARRLMPGEGGAQLKRRV' A
#
# COMPACT_ATOMS: atom_id res chain seq x y z
N ILE A 1 8.27 1.16 6.78
CA ILE A 1 8.61 1.27 5.34
C ILE A 1 10.06 1.72 5.14
N GLY A 2 10.44 2.92 5.59
CA GLY A 2 11.84 3.36 5.51
C GLY A 2 12.81 2.43 6.27
N ASP A 3 12.41 1.97 7.46
CA ASP A 3 13.18 1.00 8.25
C ASP A 3 13.23 -0.40 7.61
N ALA A 4 12.25 -0.73 6.78
CA ALA A 4 12.16 -2.01 6.06
C ALA A 4 12.94 -1.99 4.73
N GLY A 5 13.77 -0.97 4.48
CA GLY A 5 14.59 -0.84 3.27
C GLY A 5 13.83 -0.43 2.00
N GLY A 6 12.59 0.04 2.14
CA GLY A 6 11.78 0.52 1.01
C GLY A 6 11.85 2.04 0.85
N ASN A 7 12.14 2.50 -0.37
CA ASN A 7 12.12 3.90 -0.74
C ASN A 7 10.74 4.28 -1.31
N ILE A 8 10.09 5.32 -0.80
CA ILE A 8 8.76 5.73 -1.26
C ILE A 8 8.91 6.69 -2.44
N LEU A 9 8.48 6.25 -3.62
CA LEU A 9 8.46 7.06 -4.85
C LEU A 9 7.19 7.92 -4.94
N SER A 10 6.06 7.40 -4.45
CA SER A 10 4.82 8.16 -4.33
C SER A 10 3.92 7.59 -3.23
N ALA A 11 3.05 8.46 -2.72
CA ALA A 11 2.02 8.11 -1.75
C ALA A 11 0.72 8.82 -2.13
N ALA A 12 -0.39 8.09 -2.09
CA ALA A 12 -1.73 8.62 -2.26
C ALA A 12 -2.63 8.11 -1.15
N THR A 13 -3.35 9.02 -0.50
CA THR A 13 -4.26 8.71 0.62
C THR A 13 -5.67 9.17 0.26
N SER A 14 -6.66 8.33 0.54
CA SER A 14 -8.07 8.69 0.39
C SER A 14 -8.86 8.13 1.55
N THR A 15 -9.57 8.98 2.25
CA THR A 15 -10.45 8.59 3.36
C THR A 15 -11.91 8.63 2.88
N ASN A 16 -12.67 7.59 3.18
CA ASN A 16 -14.11 7.56 2.88
C ASN A 16 -14.93 8.23 4.01
N ARG A 17 -16.25 8.33 3.83
CA ARG A 17 -17.15 8.95 4.84
C ARG A 17 -17.27 8.14 6.14
N GLU A 18 -16.91 6.87 6.09
CA GLU A 18 -16.90 5.96 7.24
C GLU A 18 -15.59 6.09 8.06
N GLY A 19 -14.67 6.96 7.63
CA GLY A 19 -13.40 7.19 8.31
C GLY A 19 -12.30 6.19 7.95
N ILE A 20 -12.53 5.31 6.97
CA ILE A 20 -11.53 4.33 6.53
C ILE A 20 -10.57 4.99 5.54
N ALA A 21 -9.29 5.02 5.89
CA ALA A 21 -8.22 5.52 5.03
C ALA A 21 -7.68 4.38 4.14
N THR A 22 -7.69 4.60 2.83
CA THR A 22 -6.98 3.76 1.85
C THR A 22 -5.70 4.48 1.43
N LEU A 23 -4.56 3.84 1.67
CA LEU A 23 -3.25 4.35 1.28
C LEU A 23 -2.67 3.51 0.15
N ARG A 24 -2.10 4.17 -0.84
CA ARG A 24 -1.40 3.55 -1.97
C ARG A 24 0.00 4.13 -2.04
N PHE A 25 0.98 3.25 -1.93
CA PHE A 25 2.39 3.60 -2.03
C PHE A 25 2.99 2.98 -3.29
N MET A 26 3.78 3.77 -4.01
CA MET A 26 4.74 3.23 -4.96
C MET A 26 6.07 3.17 -4.23
N VAL A 27 6.60 1.97 -4.06
CA VAL A 27 7.81 1.71 -3.29
C VAL A 27 8.83 1.06 -4.21
N GLU A 28 10.05 1.57 -4.15
CA GLU A 28 11.24 0.93 -4.70
C GLU A 28 11.89 0.07 -3.62
N ILE A 29 12.22 -1.17 -3.96
CA ILE A 29 12.93 -2.12 -3.10
C ILE A 29 14.16 -2.63 -3.84
N SER A 30 15.28 -2.77 -3.13
CA SER A 30 16.54 -3.22 -3.72
C SER A 30 16.50 -4.69 -4.16
N ASP A 31 15.74 -5.52 -3.44
CA ASP A 31 15.54 -6.94 -3.77
C ASP A 31 14.08 -7.34 -3.53
N ALA A 32 13.57 -8.23 -4.37
CA ALA A 32 12.17 -8.67 -4.31
C ALA A 32 11.82 -9.41 -3.02
N SER A 33 12.80 -10.07 -2.37
CA SER A 33 12.61 -10.77 -1.09
C SER A 33 12.26 -9.81 0.05
N GLY A 34 12.48 -8.50 -0.12
CA GLY A 34 12.07 -7.47 0.83
C GLY A 34 10.57 -7.18 0.85
N LEU A 35 9.80 -7.68 -0.12
CA LEU A 35 8.37 -7.38 -0.22
C LEU A 35 7.53 -8.03 0.91
N ASP A 36 7.71 -9.32 1.16
CA ASP A 36 6.98 -10.05 2.20
C ASP A 36 7.21 -9.47 3.61
N PRO A 37 8.45 -9.21 4.08
CA PRO A 37 8.66 -8.59 5.39
C PRO A 37 8.12 -7.16 5.46
N LEU A 38 8.14 -6.40 4.36
CA LEU A 38 7.52 -5.08 4.30
C LEU A 38 6.00 -5.17 4.51
N LEU A 39 5.33 -6.10 3.81
CA LEU A 39 3.89 -6.32 3.96
C LEU A 39 3.56 -6.82 5.38
N ALA A 40 4.35 -7.74 5.94
CA ALA A 40 4.16 -8.23 7.31
C ALA A 40 4.27 -7.09 8.34
N SER A 41 5.24 -6.20 8.18
CA SER A 41 5.41 -5.03 9.06
C SER A 41 4.25 -4.03 8.95
N ILE A 42 3.62 -3.90 7.78
CA ILE A 42 2.44 -3.03 7.62
C ILE A 42 1.22 -3.70 8.24
N SER A 43 1.01 -5.00 7.97
CA SER A 43 -0.10 -5.77 8.52
C SER A 43 -0.07 -5.94 10.04
N SER A 44 1.10 -5.77 10.69
CA SER A 44 1.21 -5.86 12.14
C SER A 44 0.73 -4.60 12.88
N VAL A 45 0.39 -3.52 12.16
CA VAL A 45 -0.13 -2.30 12.78
C VAL A 45 -1.61 -2.50 13.09
N ASP A 46 -2.02 -2.35 14.36
CA ASP A 46 -3.38 -2.67 14.83
C ASP A 46 -4.53 -2.04 14.02
N SER A 47 -4.33 -0.84 13.47
CA SER A 47 -5.34 -0.12 12.68
C SER A 47 -5.38 -0.52 11.19
N VAL A 48 -4.50 -1.40 10.74
CA VAL A 48 -4.43 -1.86 9.35
C VAL A 48 -5.36 -3.07 9.18
N TYR A 49 -6.41 -2.88 8.39
CA TYR A 49 -7.36 -3.94 8.05
C TYR A 49 -6.82 -4.92 7.00
N ASP A 50 -6.11 -4.40 5.98
CA ASP A 50 -5.55 -5.16 4.87
C ASP A 50 -4.31 -4.45 4.33
N ALA A 51 -3.27 -5.23 4.00
CA ALA A 51 -2.09 -4.73 3.31
C ALA A 51 -1.65 -5.76 2.26
N ARG A 52 -1.61 -5.31 1.00
CA ARG A 52 -1.27 -6.17 -0.13
C ARG A 52 -0.57 -5.40 -1.23
N ARG A 53 0.14 -6.14 -2.07
CA ARG A 53 0.65 -5.62 -3.33
C ARG A 53 -0.51 -5.35 -4.29
N LEU A 54 -0.49 -4.18 -4.93
CA LEU A 54 -1.34 -3.87 -6.07
C LEU A 54 -0.69 -4.39 -7.35
N MET A 55 -1.43 -5.20 -8.09
CA MET A 55 -1.02 -5.70 -9.40
C MET A 55 -1.33 -4.67 -10.50
N PRO A 56 -0.58 -4.70 -11.62
CA PRO A 56 -0.90 -3.89 -12.79
C PRO A 56 -2.38 -4.05 -13.18
N GLY A 57 -3.08 -2.94 -13.41
CA GLY A 57 -4.51 -2.91 -13.75
C GLY A 57 -5.48 -2.83 -12.57
N GLU A 58 -5.09 -3.23 -11.36
CA GLU A 58 -5.97 -3.13 -10.17
C GLU A 58 -6.19 -1.68 -9.73
N GLY A 59 -5.13 -0.87 -9.75
CA GLY A 59 -5.20 0.54 -9.36
C GLY A 59 -6.18 1.35 -10.23
N GLY A 60 -6.17 1.08 -11.54
CA GLY A 60 -7.11 1.66 -12.49
C GLY A 60 -8.51 1.07 -12.40
N ALA A 61 -8.66 -0.18 -11.95
CA ALA A 61 -9.95 -0.82 -11.67
C ALA A 61 -10.71 -0.17 -10.51
N GLN A 62 -9.98 0.23 -9.47
CA GLN A 62 -10.53 0.99 -8.36
C GLN A 62 -10.98 2.40 -8.77
N LEU A 63 -10.24 3.08 -9.66
CA LEU A 63 -10.59 4.41 -10.17
C LEU A 63 -11.88 4.39 -11.02
N LYS A 64 -12.02 3.40 -11.93
CA LYS A 64 -13.23 3.27 -12.77
C LYS A 64 -14.49 2.89 -12.01
N ARG A 65 -14.38 2.39 -10.78
CA ARG A 65 -15.55 2.08 -9.92
C ARG A 65 -16.00 3.28 -9.08
N ARG A 66 -15.30 4.41 -9.18
CA ARG A 66 -15.61 5.68 -8.50
C ARG A 66 -16.23 6.72 -9.43
N VAL A 67 -16.36 6.43 -10.73
CA VAL A 67 -17.04 7.27 -11.74
C VAL A 67 -18.44 6.77 -12.03
#